data_AF-A0A0G0JSZ1-F1
#
_entry.id   AF-A0A0G0JSZ1-F1
#
_cell.length_a   1.000
_cell.length_b   1.000
_cell.length_c   1.000
_cell.angle_alpha   90.00
_cell.angle_beta   90.00
_cell.angle_gamma   90.00
#
_symmetry.space_group_name_H-M   'P 1'
#
loop_
_entity.id
_entity.type
_entity.pdbx_description
1 polymer ?
#
loop_
_entity_poly.entity_id
_entity_poly.type
_entity_poly.pdbx_seq_one_letter_code
_entity_poly.pdbx_strand_id
1 'polypeptide(L)'
;MRKEFKFFSQIVITIILTLGLSISFQSLLAAWTVPTANPPADNPSAPIYSNSATDQTITGGSLTVSNGLVVGTGLVMASNVILHNNWLSGDGGNEGISIDVEGNIKTNGYLALGTPAAGVAGAIRWEPTSKTLQVHDGNGWVAVSQNTASCPSTFCTAPHTIGSCPNTFSSGSCTTCTPDCGCEGGYASCNGTMADGCETFGSCCVAECAYVGQTQCSGSTLKTCANVSGCLKWSDSVCSYGCASYNGTPECILTQQISRCWSAPLRDHRMVVGGAAACGAAGYTTPEGTVKIPTKAYPGTVQIFECRKFVDGYWDYMSSTNCAGEGFAQVTSLGYTYSPAPLGFFTVPMYRCWVPYPPLGYDHFLSWSNNCEGAPNNEGNFGYYTF
;
A
#
# COMPACT_ATOMS: atom_id res chain seq x y z
N MET A 1 13.76 -52.00 -91.42
CA MET A 1 12.40 -51.39 -91.25
C MET A 1 11.88 -51.35 -89.81
N ARG A 2 11.87 -52.45 -89.03
CA ARG A 2 11.29 -52.43 -87.66
C ARG A 2 11.98 -51.51 -86.64
N LYS A 3 13.30 -51.27 -86.76
CA LYS A 3 14.05 -50.37 -85.86
C LYS A 3 13.79 -48.89 -86.18
N GLU A 4 13.83 -48.53 -87.46
CA GLU A 4 13.52 -47.18 -87.94
C GLU A 4 12.10 -46.73 -87.57
N PHE A 5 11.11 -47.63 -87.68
CA PHE A 5 9.73 -47.30 -87.31
C PHE A 5 9.56 -47.04 -85.81
N LYS A 6 10.29 -47.76 -84.94
CA LYS A 6 10.27 -47.52 -83.48
C LYS A 6 10.87 -46.16 -83.13
N PHE A 7 12.00 -45.81 -83.76
CA PHE A 7 12.64 -44.52 -83.53
C PHE A 7 11.75 -43.36 -83.99
N PHE A 8 11.17 -43.46 -85.19
CA PHE A 8 10.24 -42.47 -85.69
C PHE A 8 9.00 -42.32 -84.79
N SER A 9 8.40 -43.43 -84.34
CA SER A 9 7.25 -43.40 -83.43
C SER A 9 7.58 -42.74 -82.08
N GLN A 10 8.77 -42.98 -81.52
CA GLN A 10 9.20 -42.33 -80.27
C GLN A 10 9.39 -40.82 -80.44
N ILE A 11 9.95 -40.37 -81.56
CA ILE A 11 10.07 -38.95 -81.87
C ILE A 11 8.69 -38.30 -81.97
N VAL A 12 7.75 -38.93 -82.70
CA VAL A 12 6.40 -38.40 -82.86
C VAL A 12 5.67 -38.31 -81.52
N ILE A 13 5.76 -39.34 -80.67
CA ILE A 13 5.16 -39.33 -79.33
C ILE A 13 5.75 -38.22 -78.47
N THR A 14 7.09 -38.04 -78.50
CA THR A 14 7.77 -37.00 -77.71
C THR A 14 7.34 -35.60 -78.16
N ILE A 15 7.22 -35.37 -79.47
CA ILE A 15 6.75 -34.11 -80.03
C ILE A 15 5.31 -33.83 -79.59
N ILE A 16 4.42 -34.82 -79.69
CA ILE A 16 3.01 -34.68 -79.29
C ILE A 16 2.90 -34.37 -77.79
N LEU A 17 3.66 -35.07 -76.93
CA LEU A 17 3.63 -34.82 -75.49
C LEU A 17 4.19 -33.44 -75.14
N THR A 18 5.29 -33.03 -75.76
CA THR A 18 5.92 -31.72 -75.47
C THR A 18 5.03 -30.57 -75.95
N LEU A 19 4.46 -30.66 -77.15
CA LEU A 19 3.49 -29.66 -77.67
C LEU A 19 2.19 -29.66 -76.87
N GLY A 20 1.62 -30.82 -76.56
CA GLY A 20 0.40 -30.91 -75.75
C GLY A 20 0.58 -30.33 -74.35
N LEU A 21 1.71 -30.61 -73.70
CA LEU A 21 2.01 -30.12 -72.36
C LEU A 21 2.31 -28.62 -72.35
N SER A 22 3.05 -28.11 -73.34
CA SER A 22 3.34 -26.67 -73.47
C SER A 22 2.07 -25.84 -73.73
N ILE A 23 1.17 -26.31 -74.59
CA ILE A 23 -0.12 -25.65 -74.83
C ILE A 23 -0.99 -25.69 -73.56
N SER A 24 -0.98 -26.82 -72.84
CA SER A 24 -1.75 -26.96 -71.58
C SER A 24 -1.21 -26.09 -70.45
N PHE A 25 0.10 -25.81 -70.41
CA PHE A 25 0.68 -24.90 -69.42
C PHE A 25 0.54 -23.42 -69.78
N GLN A 26 0.40 -23.07 -71.06
CA GLN A 26 0.18 -21.67 -71.47
C GLN A 26 -1.13 -21.11 -70.92
N SER A 27 -2.20 -21.90 -70.85
CA SER A 27 -3.47 -21.47 -70.24
C SER A 27 -3.39 -21.30 -68.72
N LEU A 28 -2.62 -22.14 -68.03
CA LEU A 28 -2.35 -22.00 -66.60
C LEU A 28 -1.50 -20.77 -66.29
N LEU A 29 -0.46 -20.51 -67.10
CA LEU A 29 0.38 -19.32 -66.95
C LEU A 29 -0.35 -18.03 -67.35
N ALA A 30 -1.25 -18.09 -68.34
CA ALA A 30 -2.10 -16.94 -68.71
C ALA A 30 -3.19 -16.65 -67.67
N ALA A 31 -3.69 -17.67 -66.96
CA ALA A 31 -4.62 -17.50 -65.85
C ALA A 31 -3.93 -17.03 -64.56
N TRP A 32 -2.61 -17.23 -64.44
CA TRP A 32 -1.84 -16.68 -63.35
C TRP A 32 -1.64 -15.18 -63.57
N THR A 33 -2.52 -14.39 -62.98
CA THR A 33 -2.26 -12.98 -62.77
C THR A 33 -1.47 -12.83 -61.48
N VAL A 34 -0.39 -12.04 -61.51
CA VAL A 34 0.25 -11.58 -60.27
C VAL A 34 -0.87 -10.94 -59.44
N PRO A 35 -1.05 -11.29 -58.15
CA PRO A 35 -2.02 -10.62 -57.30
C PRO A 35 -1.84 -9.10 -57.44
N THR A 36 -2.82 -8.42 -58.02
CA THR A 36 -2.75 -6.98 -58.34
C THR A 36 -2.81 -6.08 -57.11
N ALA A 37 -2.94 -6.68 -55.92
CA ALA A 37 -2.72 -6.00 -54.68
C ALA A 37 -1.21 -5.83 -54.47
N ASN A 38 -0.60 -4.88 -55.19
CA ASN A 38 0.40 -4.07 -54.51
C ASN A 38 -0.30 -3.59 -53.22
N PRO A 39 0.32 -3.74 -52.04
CA PRO A 39 -0.18 -3.05 -50.86
C PRO A 39 -0.43 -1.59 -51.25
N PRO A 40 -1.49 -0.93 -50.72
CA PRO A 40 -1.63 0.51 -50.87
C PRO A 40 -0.25 1.16 -50.68
N ALA A 41 0.10 2.16 -51.49
CA ALA A 41 1.46 2.73 -51.51
C ALA A 41 1.99 3.17 -50.13
N ASP A 42 1.07 3.31 -49.17
CA ASP A 42 1.29 3.73 -47.79
C ASP A 42 1.39 2.55 -46.79
N ASN A 43 1.43 1.30 -47.27
CA ASN A 43 1.67 0.11 -46.45
C ASN A 43 3.00 -0.57 -46.83
N PRO A 44 4.15 0.04 -46.47
CA PRO A 44 5.47 -0.49 -46.78
C PRO A 44 5.84 -1.76 -46.00
N SER A 45 5.00 -2.19 -45.06
CA SER A 45 5.26 -3.34 -44.19
C SER A 45 4.82 -4.65 -44.84
N ALA A 46 5.68 -5.67 -44.75
CA ALA A 46 5.34 -7.01 -45.20
C ALA A 46 4.11 -7.57 -44.45
N PRO A 47 3.27 -8.40 -45.09
CA PRO A 47 2.11 -9.03 -44.45
C PRO A 47 2.50 -9.75 -43.16
N ILE A 48 1.67 -9.63 -42.12
CA ILE A 48 1.84 -10.37 -40.87
C ILE A 48 1.43 -11.82 -41.10
N TYR A 49 2.37 -12.75 -40.89
CA TYR A 49 2.06 -14.17 -40.81
C TYR A 49 1.89 -14.58 -39.35
N SER A 50 0.99 -15.53 -39.07
CA SER A 50 0.68 -16.02 -37.71
C SER A 50 1.86 -16.68 -36.98
N ASN A 51 2.99 -16.87 -37.66
CA ASN A 51 4.24 -17.44 -37.13
C ASN A 51 5.41 -16.44 -37.09
N SER A 52 5.15 -15.14 -37.31
CA SER A 52 6.17 -14.10 -37.20
C SER A 52 6.63 -13.97 -35.74
N ALA A 53 7.93 -14.15 -35.49
CA ALA A 53 8.55 -13.96 -34.18
C ALA A 53 8.99 -12.50 -33.92
N THR A 54 8.80 -11.62 -34.90
CA THR A 54 9.17 -10.19 -34.80
C THR A 54 7.94 -9.34 -34.52
N ASP A 55 8.03 -8.51 -33.49
CA ASP A 55 7.04 -7.49 -33.18
C ASP A 55 6.90 -6.49 -34.33
N GLN A 56 5.67 -6.09 -34.64
CA GLN A 56 5.42 -4.95 -35.52
C GLN A 56 5.22 -3.70 -34.67
N THR A 57 6.08 -2.71 -34.91
CA THR A 57 5.96 -1.39 -34.28
C THR A 57 5.53 -0.38 -35.33
N ILE A 58 4.32 0.18 -35.18
CA ILE A 58 3.95 1.40 -35.91
C ILE A 58 4.65 2.56 -35.21
N THR A 59 5.74 3.04 -35.80
CA THR A 59 6.48 4.18 -35.26
C THR A 59 5.93 5.46 -35.86
N GLY A 60 5.32 6.32 -35.04
CA GLY A 60 4.95 7.68 -35.44
C GLY A 60 3.63 7.85 -36.21
N GLY A 61 2.64 6.97 -36.01
CA GLY A 61 1.32 7.07 -36.65
C GLY A 61 0.17 6.56 -35.77
N SER A 62 -1.07 6.71 -36.26
CA SER A 62 -2.27 6.17 -35.61
C SER A 62 -2.66 4.82 -36.22
N LEU A 63 -2.97 3.83 -35.39
CA LEU A 63 -3.66 2.62 -35.83
C LEU A 63 -5.16 2.89 -35.87
N THR A 64 -5.74 2.93 -37.08
CA THR A 64 -7.19 3.01 -37.27
C THR A 64 -7.73 1.64 -37.64
N VAL A 65 -8.61 1.10 -36.81
CA VAL A 65 -9.26 -0.20 -36.98
C VAL A 65 -10.76 0.01 -37.11
N SER A 66 -11.33 -0.34 -38.27
CA SER A 66 -12.74 -0.05 -38.60
C SER A 66 -13.75 -1.03 -38.01
N ASN A 67 -13.32 -2.27 -37.73
CA ASN A 67 -14.21 -3.38 -37.34
C ASN A 67 -13.89 -3.95 -35.95
N GLY A 68 -13.16 -3.20 -35.11
CA GLY A 68 -12.77 -3.59 -33.75
C GLY A 68 -11.31 -4.04 -33.65
N LEU A 69 -10.78 -3.97 -32.43
CA LEU A 69 -9.46 -4.46 -32.04
C LEU A 69 -9.62 -5.58 -31.03
N VAL A 70 -9.22 -6.80 -31.39
CA VAL A 70 -9.09 -7.89 -30.41
C VAL A 70 -7.62 -7.95 -30.00
N VAL A 71 -7.33 -7.50 -28.79
CA VAL A 71 -6.03 -7.73 -28.15
C VAL A 71 -6.15 -9.04 -27.37
N GLY A 72 -5.18 -9.94 -27.51
CA GLY A 72 -5.16 -11.21 -26.78
C GLY A 72 -4.94 -11.01 -25.29
N THR A 73 -3.80 -11.46 -24.78
CA THR A 73 -3.44 -11.27 -23.37
C THR A 73 -2.55 -10.04 -23.19
N GLY A 74 -3.02 -9.07 -22.41
CA GLY A 74 -2.22 -7.92 -21.97
C GLY A 74 -2.20 -6.75 -22.96
N LEU A 75 -3.09 -5.78 -22.78
CA LEU A 75 -2.96 -4.47 -23.40
C LEU A 75 -2.12 -3.57 -22.47
N VAL A 76 -0.86 -3.32 -22.84
CA VAL A 76 0.00 -2.36 -22.15
C VAL A 76 -0.02 -1.05 -22.93
N MET A 77 -0.54 0.02 -22.31
CA MET A 77 -0.57 1.35 -22.90
C MET A 77 0.47 2.22 -22.19
N ALA A 78 1.44 2.74 -22.95
CA ALA A 78 2.52 3.56 -22.41
C ALA A 78 2.09 4.97 -21.98
N SER A 79 0.82 5.34 -22.22
CA SER A 79 0.26 6.67 -21.97
C SER A 79 -1.25 6.58 -21.73
N ASN A 80 -1.89 7.73 -21.54
CA ASN A 80 -3.33 7.84 -21.26
C ASN A 80 -4.21 7.21 -22.35
N VAL A 81 -5.33 6.63 -21.91
CA VAL A 81 -6.41 6.12 -22.80
C VAL A 81 -7.49 7.18 -22.89
N ILE A 82 -7.79 7.64 -24.10
CA ILE A 82 -8.89 8.56 -24.34
C ILE A 82 -10.06 7.77 -24.92
N LEU A 83 -11.15 7.64 -24.15
CA LEU A 83 -12.30 6.82 -24.51
C LEU A 83 -13.40 7.60 -25.25
N HIS A 84 -13.43 8.94 -25.19
CA HIS A 84 -14.54 9.76 -25.72
C HIS A 84 -15.91 9.24 -25.23
N ASN A 85 -16.82 8.92 -26.16
CA ASN A 85 -18.16 8.40 -25.86
C ASN A 85 -18.21 6.86 -25.82
N ASN A 86 -17.07 6.20 -25.67
CA ASN A 86 -16.99 4.74 -25.59
C ASN A 86 -17.01 4.27 -24.13
N TRP A 87 -17.52 3.05 -23.94
CA TRP A 87 -17.63 2.40 -22.64
C TRP A 87 -16.57 1.31 -22.47
N LEU A 88 -15.98 1.22 -21.28
CA LEU A 88 -15.31 0.00 -20.84
C LEU A 88 -16.39 -0.98 -20.36
N SER A 89 -16.84 -1.86 -21.25
CA SER A 89 -17.80 -2.93 -20.96
C SER A 89 -17.19 -4.33 -21.18
N GLY A 90 -17.68 -5.31 -20.43
CA GLY A 90 -17.31 -6.72 -20.59
C GLY A 90 -18.03 -7.44 -21.73
N ASP A 91 -19.13 -6.90 -22.24
CA ASP A 91 -19.98 -7.53 -23.27
C ASP A 91 -20.16 -6.68 -24.54
N GLY A 92 -19.55 -5.49 -24.58
CA GLY A 92 -19.66 -4.55 -25.71
C GLY A 92 -20.94 -3.72 -25.74
N GLY A 93 -21.77 -3.77 -24.70
CA GLY A 93 -22.94 -2.90 -24.53
C GLY A 93 -22.61 -1.46 -24.10
N ASN A 94 -23.65 -0.71 -23.73
CA ASN A 94 -23.57 0.68 -23.25
C ASN A 94 -23.54 0.78 -21.71
N GLU A 95 -22.97 -0.23 -21.06
CA GLU A 95 -22.80 -0.36 -19.61
C GLU A 95 -21.34 -0.17 -19.19
N GLY A 96 -21.08 0.06 -17.90
CA GLY A 96 -19.73 0.07 -17.33
C GLY A 96 -19.20 1.46 -17.01
N ILE A 97 -17.96 1.77 -17.43
CA ILE A 97 -17.26 3.02 -17.10
C ILE A 97 -16.94 3.80 -18.38
N SER A 98 -17.34 5.06 -18.43
CA SER A 98 -16.89 6.04 -19.43
C SER A 98 -16.28 7.25 -18.71
N ILE A 99 -15.31 7.91 -19.36
CA ILE A 99 -14.70 9.14 -18.87
C ILE A 99 -14.99 10.21 -19.92
N ASP A 100 -15.70 11.27 -19.53
CA ASP A 100 -16.04 12.35 -20.45
C ASP A 100 -14.86 13.30 -20.71
N VAL A 101 -15.06 14.27 -21.60
CA VAL A 101 -14.00 15.20 -22.02
C VAL A 101 -13.57 16.16 -20.90
N GLU A 102 -14.40 16.32 -19.88
CA GLU A 102 -14.09 17.07 -18.66
C GLU A 102 -13.38 16.22 -17.59
N GLY A 103 -13.18 14.92 -17.84
CA GLY A 103 -12.53 13.98 -16.92
C GLY A 103 -13.46 13.41 -15.84
N ASN A 104 -14.78 13.60 -15.97
CA ASN A 104 -15.73 12.99 -15.05
C ASN A 104 -15.91 11.51 -15.37
N ILE A 105 -16.00 10.69 -14.33
CA ILE A 105 -16.33 9.27 -14.46
C ILE A 105 -17.86 9.15 -14.53
N LYS A 106 -18.37 8.67 -15.66
CA LYS A 106 -19.77 8.31 -15.87
C LYS A 106 -19.89 6.80 -15.80
N THR A 107 -20.83 6.32 -15.00
CA THR A 107 -21.16 4.89 -14.95
C THR A 107 -22.60 4.70 -15.36
N ASN A 108 -22.85 3.68 -16.17
CA ASN A 108 -24.20 3.22 -16.48
C ASN A 108 -24.35 1.82 -15.89
N GLY A 109 -25.26 1.68 -14.93
CA GLY A 109 -25.36 0.53 -14.02
C GLY A 109 -24.71 0.79 -12.65
N TYR A 110 -24.48 -0.29 -11.90
CA TYR A 110 -23.87 -0.23 -10.56
C TYR A 110 -22.36 -0.14 -10.66
N LEU A 111 -21.76 0.92 -10.08
CA LEU A 111 -20.33 0.98 -9.80
C LEU A 111 -20.07 0.34 -8.44
N ALA A 112 -19.40 -0.81 -8.40
CA ALA A 112 -18.93 -1.42 -7.16
C ALA A 112 -17.43 -1.19 -7.02
N LEU A 113 -17.01 -0.58 -5.91
CA LEU A 113 -15.60 -0.43 -5.53
C LEU A 113 -15.30 -1.42 -4.39
N GLY A 114 -14.53 -2.47 -4.68
CA GLY A 114 -14.20 -3.55 -3.73
C GLY A 114 -14.49 -4.94 -4.29
N THR A 115 -14.24 -5.99 -3.50
CA THR A 115 -14.61 -7.36 -3.87
C THR A 115 -16.14 -7.47 -3.98
N PRO A 116 -16.70 -7.71 -5.18
CA PRO A 116 -18.12 -7.56 -5.46
C PRO A 116 -18.94 -8.77 -4.97
N ALA A 117 -18.43 -9.56 -4.02
CA ALA A 117 -19.27 -10.54 -3.35
C ALA A 117 -20.32 -9.73 -2.58
N ALA A 118 -21.52 -9.63 -3.14
CA ALA A 118 -22.67 -8.98 -2.54
C ALA A 118 -22.78 -9.47 -1.10
N GLY A 119 -22.50 -8.60 -0.12
CA GLY A 119 -22.44 -8.97 1.29
C GLY A 119 -21.18 -8.56 2.05
N VAL A 120 -20.08 -8.20 1.38
CA VAL A 120 -18.84 -7.84 2.11
C VAL A 120 -18.97 -6.44 2.72
N ALA A 121 -18.81 -6.36 4.04
CA ALA A 121 -18.74 -5.09 4.75
C ALA A 121 -17.62 -4.18 4.18
N GLY A 122 -17.93 -2.91 3.95
CA GLY A 122 -17.03 -1.91 3.36
C GLY A 122 -17.15 -1.77 1.84
N ALA A 123 -17.93 -2.60 1.15
CA ALA A 123 -18.21 -2.37 -0.27
C ALA A 123 -18.97 -1.04 -0.46
N ILE A 124 -18.63 -0.29 -1.51
CA ILE A 124 -19.27 0.99 -1.83
C ILE A 124 -19.98 0.86 -3.17
N ARG A 125 -21.22 1.36 -3.27
CA ARG A 125 -21.95 1.47 -4.53
C ARG A 125 -22.66 2.81 -4.70
N TRP A 126 -22.87 3.18 -5.95
CA TRP A 126 -23.87 4.18 -6.30
C TRP A 126 -25.20 3.49 -6.59
N GLU A 127 -26.26 3.84 -5.85
CA GLU A 127 -27.62 3.36 -6.11
C GLU A 127 -28.32 4.35 -7.07
N PRO A 128 -28.49 4.00 -8.36
CA PRO A 128 -28.98 4.95 -9.36
C PRO A 128 -30.42 5.39 -9.11
N THR A 129 -31.24 4.55 -8.46
CA THR A 129 -32.65 4.84 -8.19
C THR A 129 -32.81 5.93 -7.13
N SER A 130 -32.10 5.80 -6.00
CA SER A 130 -32.14 6.77 -4.90
C SER A 130 -31.15 7.92 -5.07
N LYS A 131 -30.22 7.83 -6.03
CA LYS A 131 -29.11 8.78 -6.23
C LYS A 131 -28.30 8.98 -4.95
N THR A 132 -28.04 7.90 -4.22
CA THR A 132 -27.25 7.91 -2.98
C THR A 132 -26.02 7.04 -3.14
N LEU A 133 -24.90 7.52 -2.60
CA LEU A 133 -23.78 6.65 -2.27
C LEU A 133 -24.20 5.72 -1.13
N GLN A 134 -23.98 4.42 -1.26
CA GLN A 134 -24.28 3.44 -0.22
C GLN A 134 -23.02 2.66 0.14
N VAL A 135 -22.88 2.32 1.42
CA VAL A 135 -21.84 1.41 1.92
C VAL A 135 -22.53 0.16 2.45
N HIS A 136 -21.98 -1.02 2.15
CA HIS A 136 -22.45 -2.27 2.73
C HIS A 136 -21.86 -2.40 4.13
N ASP A 137 -22.68 -2.51 5.18
CA ASP A 137 -22.22 -2.58 6.58
C ASP A 137 -21.96 -4.01 7.06
N GLY A 138 -22.20 -5.01 6.20
CA GLY A 138 -22.11 -6.44 6.50
C GLY A 138 -23.49 -7.10 6.62
N ASN A 139 -24.54 -6.32 6.89
CA ASN A 139 -25.92 -6.79 6.97
C ASN A 139 -26.76 -6.29 5.79
N GLY A 140 -26.40 -5.15 5.20
CA GLY A 140 -27.06 -4.62 4.03
C GLY A 140 -26.42 -3.33 3.52
N TRP A 141 -27.01 -2.77 2.47
CA TRP A 141 -26.59 -1.49 1.91
C TRP A 141 -27.24 -0.33 2.67
N VAL A 142 -26.42 0.55 3.22
CA VAL A 142 -26.86 1.73 3.97
C VAL A 142 -26.48 2.98 3.18
N ALA A 143 -27.43 3.90 2.98
CA ALA A 143 -27.13 5.18 2.36
C ALA A 143 -26.18 6.00 3.23
N VAL A 144 -25.11 6.51 2.62
CA VAL A 144 -24.27 7.56 3.20
C VAL A 144 -25.11 8.83 3.13
N SER A 145 -25.95 9.05 4.12
CA SER A 145 -26.59 10.34 4.29
C SER A 145 -25.50 11.36 4.60
N GLN A 146 -25.54 12.51 3.92
CA GLN A 146 -24.89 13.68 4.47
C GLN A 146 -25.60 13.96 5.78
N ASN A 147 -25.00 13.50 6.88
CA ASN A 147 -25.42 13.92 8.19
C ASN A 147 -25.11 15.41 8.23
N THR A 148 -26.08 16.24 7.84
CA THR A 148 -26.18 17.65 8.26
C THR A 148 -26.53 17.66 9.74
N ALA A 149 -25.79 16.87 10.52
CA ALA A 149 -25.64 17.09 11.94
C ALA A 149 -25.01 18.47 12.02
N SER A 150 -25.88 19.47 12.11
CA SER A 150 -25.53 20.81 12.56
C SER A 150 -24.70 20.58 13.80
N CYS A 151 -23.40 20.88 13.69
CA CYS A 151 -22.50 20.81 14.81
C CYS A 151 -23.18 21.61 15.93
N PRO A 152 -23.53 21.00 17.08
CA PRO A 152 -24.14 21.75 18.16
C PRO A 152 -23.17 22.87 18.49
N SER A 153 -23.64 24.11 18.36
CA SER A 153 -22.87 25.35 18.42
C SER A 153 -22.20 25.61 19.79
N THR A 154 -22.21 24.63 20.69
CA THR A 154 -21.69 24.68 22.05
C THR A 154 -20.21 24.34 22.19
N PHE A 155 -19.48 23.99 21.13
CA PHE A 155 -18.02 23.74 21.18
C PHE A 155 -17.14 24.71 20.37
N CYS A 156 -17.63 25.89 20.01
CA CYS A 156 -16.78 26.95 19.45
C CYS A 156 -16.41 27.99 20.53
N THR A 157 -15.46 27.65 21.40
CA THR A 157 -14.75 28.63 22.24
C THR A 157 -13.40 29.00 21.63
N ALA A 158 -13.45 29.70 20.49
CA ALA A 158 -12.42 30.65 20.02
C ALA A 158 -12.95 31.43 18.80
N PRO A 159 -12.60 32.71 18.63
CA PRO A 159 -13.33 33.60 17.74
C PRO A 159 -12.87 33.45 16.28
N HIS A 160 -13.75 32.93 15.43
CA HIS A 160 -13.77 33.35 14.03
C HIS A 160 -15.09 34.07 13.78
N THR A 161 -15.01 35.39 13.72
CA THR A 161 -16.05 36.26 13.18
C THR A 161 -16.41 35.83 11.76
N ILE A 162 -17.68 35.48 11.51
CA ILE A 162 -18.49 35.91 10.36
C ILE A 162 -19.96 35.65 10.69
N GLY A 163 -20.76 36.73 10.70
CA GLY A 163 -22.14 36.75 10.19
C GLY A 163 -23.24 36.03 10.98
N SER A 164 -23.70 36.67 12.07
CA SER A 164 -25.08 36.73 12.58
C SER A 164 -26.18 35.84 11.96
N CYS A 165 -26.77 34.96 12.78
CA CYS A 165 -28.17 34.50 12.67
C CYS A 165 -28.99 35.03 13.88
N PRO A 166 -30.24 35.49 13.69
CA PRO A 166 -31.03 36.11 14.75
C PRO A 166 -31.71 35.08 15.65
N ASN A 167 -31.64 35.34 16.96
CA ASN A 167 -32.34 34.59 18.00
C ASN A 167 -33.77 35.11 18.18
N THR A 168 -34.77 34.25 18.01
CA THR A 168 -36.04 34.33 18.74
C THR A 168 -36.71 32.95 18.74
N PHE A 169 -36.72 32.26 19.90
CA PHE A 169 -37.72 31.24 20.19
C PHE A 169 -38.29 31.46 21.59
N SER A 170 -39.61 31.61 21.61
CA SER A 170 -40.47 31.79 22.77
C SER A 170 -40.62 30.48 23.54
N SER A 171 -40.54 30.58 24.86
CA SER A 171 -40.82 29.52 25.83
C SER A 171 -42.30 29.13 25.82
N GLY A 172 -42.62 27.93 25.32
CA GLY A 172 -43.90 27.26 25.53
C GLY A 172 -43.69 26.03 26.41
N SER A 173 -44.22 26.06 27.65
CA SER A 173 -44.17 24.97 28.61
C SER A 173 -45.17 23.87 28.25
N CYS A 174 -44.69 22.64 28.05
CA CYS A 174 -45.53 21.45 27.87
C CYS A 174 -45.58 20.67 29.20
N THR A 175 -46.66 20.84 29.96
CA THR A 175 -46.97 20.09 31.17
C THR A 175 -47.96 18.99 30.83
N THR A 176 -47.47 17.77 30.59
CA THR A 176 -48.02 16.46 31.01
C THR A 176 -47.35 15.34 30.20
N CYS A 177 -46.60 14.45 30.85
CA CYS A 177 -46.20 13.17 30.28
C CYS A 177 -47.07 12.07 30.92
N THR A 178 -47.81 11.33 30.10
CA THR A 178 -48.48 10.08 30.49
C THR A 178 -47.50 8.91 30.43
N PRO A 179 -47.54 7.94 31.36
CA PRO A 179 -46.61 6.83 31.40
C PRO A 179 -47.15 5.68 30.54
N ASP A 180 -46.87 5.70 29.24
CA ASP A 180 -46.95 4.51 28.41
C ASP A 180 -46.00 4.66 27.22
N CYS A 181 -44.74 4.30 27.44
CA CYS A 181 -43.77 4.06 26.37
C CYS A 181 -43.10 2.71 26.70
N GLY A 182 -43.64 1.65 26.11
CA GLY A 182 -42.97 0.36 26.05
C GLY A 182 -41.70 0.47 25.21
N CYS A 183 -40.56 0.17 25.82
CA CYS A 183 -39.28 0.11 25.12
C CYS A 183 -39.06 -1.30 24.56
N GLU A 184 -39.57 -1.56 23.36
CA GLU A 184 -39.01 -2.61 22.51
C GLU A 184 -38.42 -1.95 21.25
N GLY A 185 -37.09 -1.98 21.17
CA GLY A 185 -36.33 -1.77 19.93
C GLY A 185 -36.35 -0.36 19.34
N GLY A 186 -35.49 0.54 19.84
CA GLY A 186 -35.19 1.78 19.12
C GLY A 186 -34.45 2.80 19.97
N TYR A 187 -33.35 3.33 19.42
CA TYR A 187 -32.53 4.40 19.99
C TYR A 187 -33.36 5.51 20.64
N ALA A 188 -33.27 5.66 21.96
CA ALA A 188 -33.80 6.82 22.66
C ALA A 188 -32.81 7.98 22.54
N SER A 189 -33.14 9.00 21.73
CA SER A 189 -32.49 10.31 21.84
C SER A 189 -33.24 11.13 22.88
N CYS A 190 -32.67 11.32 24.06
CA CYS A 190 -33.16 12.30 25.02
C CYS A 190 -32.74 13.70 24.54
N ASN A 191 -33.67 14.46 23.98
CA ASN A 191 -33.48 15.87 23.68
C ASN A 191 -34.30 16.70 24.69
N GLY A 192 -33.64 17.12 25.76
CA GLY A 192 -34.24 17.95 26.80
C GLY A 192 -33.17 18.48 27.75
N THR A 193 -33.06 19.80 27.82
CA THR A 193 -32.27 20.53 28.82
C THR A 193 -32.82 20.23 30.21
N MET A 194 -32.02 19.55 31.04
CA MET A 194 -32.35 19.30 32.44
C MET A 194 -32.13 20.59 33.25
N ALA A 195 -33.21 21.11 33.82
CA ALA A 195 -33.15 22.06 34.93
C ALA A 195 -32.96 21.27 36.25
N ASP A 196 -32.24 21.90 37.17
CA ASP A 196 -31.79 21.40 38.47
C ASP A 196 -32.77 20.47 39.21
N GLY A 197 -32.27 19.34 39.72
CA GLY A 197 -32.88 18.66 40.87
C GLY A 197 -33.17 17.16 40.79
N CYS A 198 -32.61 16.39 39.84
CA CYS A 198 -32.72 14.92 39.86
C CYS A 198 -31.36 14.25 40.06
N GLU A 199 -30.98 14.04 41.32
CA GLU A 199 -29.97 13.03 41.67
C GLU A 199 -30.62 11.64 41.55
N THR A 200 -29.92 10.72 40.86
CA THR A 200 -30.18 9.28 40.75
C THR A 200 -31.35 8.84 39.84
N PHE A 201 -31.02 8.45 38.59
CA PHE A 201 -31.15 7.10 38.02
C PHE A 201 -31.06 7.16 36.48
N GLY A 202 -30.06 6.47 35.93
CA GLY A 202 -30.11 5.97 34.55
C GLY A 202 -29.75 6.95 33.43
N SER A 203 -28.57 7.57 33.48
CA SER A 203 -27.95 8.08 32.25
C SER A 203 -27.66 6.89 31.33
N CYS A 204 -28.39 6.79 30.21
CA CYS A 204 -28.10 5.85 29.12
C CYS A 204 -26.68 6.10 28.60
N CYS A 205 -25.71 5.40 29.18
CA CYS A 205 -24.36 5.40 28.67
C CYS A 205 -24.28 4.43 27.51
N VAL A 206 -24.06 4.97 26.31
CA VAL A 206 -23.60 4.17 25.19
C VAL A 206 -22.21 3.65 25.57
N ALA A 207 -22.06 2.34 25.66
CA ALA A 207 -20.77 1.72 25.92
C ALA A 207 -19.86 1.96 24.71
N GLU A 208 -18.73 2.62 24.90
CA GLU A 208 -17.75 2.86 23.84
C GLU A 208 -16.80 1.66 23.64
N CYS A 209 -16.81 0.73 24.60
CA CYS A 209 -15.99 -0.47 24.65
C CYS A 209 -16.77 -1.64 25.29
N ALA A 210 -16.33 -2.87 25.02
CA ALA A 210 -17.08 -4.09 25.32
C ALA A 210 -16.92 -4.55 26.78
N TYR A 211 -15.75 -4.37 27.39
CA TYR A 211 -15.47 -4.80 28.77
C TYR A 211 -14.28 -4.05 29.39
N VAL A 212 -14.30 -3.89 30.72
CA VAL A 212 -13.20 -3.26 31.47
C VAL A 212 -11.88 -4.00 31.23
N GLY A 213 -10.81 -3.26 30.93
CA GLY A 213 -9.50 -3.82 30.62
C GLY A 213 -9.29 -4.15 29.15
N GLN A 214 -10.31 -4.03 28.29
CA GLN A 214 -10.10 -4.05 26.84
C GLN A 214 -9.11 -2.94 26.47
N THR A 215 -8.11 -3.26 25.65
CA THR A 215 -7.16 -2.26 25.13
C THR A 215 -7.20 -2.19 23.61
N GLN A 216 -6.89 -1.00 23.07
CA GLN A 216 -6.77 -0.76 21.64
C GLN A 216 -5.68 0.28 21.35
N CYS A 217 -4.88 0.05 20.31
CA CYS A 217 -3.96 1.06 19.80
C CYS A 217 -4.66 1.97 18.79
N SER A 218 -4.49 3.28 18.92
CA SER A 218 -4.88 4.27 17.93
C SER A 218 -3.74 5.30 17.77
N GLY A 219 -2.87 5.08 16.80
CA GLY A 219 -1.64 5.88 16.62
C GLY A 219 -0.72 5.79 17.83
N SER A 220 -0.44 6.95 18.45
CA SER A 220 0.35 7.07 19.68
C SER A 220 -0.46 6.93 20.97
N THR A 221 -1.74 6.59 20.90
CA THR A 221 -2.60 6.45 22.07
C THR A 221 -2.95 4.99 22.33
N LEU A 222 -2.65 4.52 23.54
CA LEU A 222 -3.21 3.29 24.08
C LEU A 222 -4.54 3.64 24.75
N LYS A 223 -5.63 3.10 24.21
CA LYS A 223 -6.94 3.21 24.83
C LYS A 223 -7.14 2.03 25.77
N THR A 224 -7.53 2.30 27.01
CA THR A 224 -7.91 1.27 27.98
C THR A 224 -9.35 1.50 28.42
N CYS A 225 -10.21 0.51 28.22
CA CYS A 225 -11.60 0.57 28.65
C CYS A 225 -11.67 0.53 30.18
N ALA A 226 -12.25 1.56 30.77
CA ALA A 226 -12.43 1.68 32.21
C ALA A 226 -13.90 1.96 32.54
N ASN A 227 -14.31 1.60 33.75
CA ASN A 227 -15.60 2.00 34.28
C ASN A 227 -15.47 3.41 34.88
N VAL A 228 -16.06 4.39 34.19
CA VAL A 228 -16.11 5.78 34.63
C VAL A 228 -17.55 6.10 34.98
N SER A 229 -17.84 6.23 36.29
CA SER A 229 -19.17 6.56 36.82
C SER A 229 -20.29 5.61 36.36
N GLY A 230 -20.02 4.31 36.29
CA GLY A 230 -20.98 3.29 35.87
C GLY A 230 -21.01 3.01 34.37
N CYS A 231 -20.14 3.64 33.59
CA CYS A 231 -20.14 3.57 32.13
C CYS A 231 -18.79 3.09 31.58
N LEU A 232 -18.82 2.20 30.59
CA LEU A 232 -17.62 1.72 29.90
C LEU A 232 -17.15 2.76 28.88
N LYS A 233 -16.05 3.44 29.20
CA LYS A 233 -15.44 4.49 28.36
C LYS A 233 -13.97 4.19 28.11
N TRP A 234 -13.47 4.67 26.98
CA TRP A 234 -12.04 4.66 26.73
C TRP A 234 -11.34 5.71 27.61
N SER A 235 -10.30 5.27 28.30
CA SER A 235 -9.28 6.16 28.86
C SER A 235 -8.07 6.16 27.94
N ASP A 236 -7.60 7.34 27.59
CA ASP A 236 -6.48 7.52 26.68
C ASP A 236 -5.18 7.64 27.48
N SER A 237 -4.22 6.76 27.21
CA SER A 237 -2.84 6.88 27.66
C SER A 237 -1.98 7.24 26.46
N VAL A 238 -1.36 8.42 26.47
CA VAL A 238 -0.44 8.83 25.41
C VAL A 238 0.85 8.03 25.56
N CYS A 239 1.12 7.17 24.58
CA CYS A 239 2.37 6.44 24.48
C CYS A 239 3.41 7.32 23.79
N SER A 240 4.51 7.62 24.48
CA SER A 240 5.58 8.46 23.95
C SER A 240 6.17 7.96 22.62
N TYR A 241 6.09 6.66 22.34
CA TYR A 241 6.72 6.01 21.17
C TYR A 241 5.76 5.12 20.37
N GLY A 242 4.46 5.32 20.54
CA GLY A 242 3.47 4.49 19.87
C GLY A 242 2.92 3.34 20.70
N CYS A 243 1.90 2.69 20.15
CA CYS A 243 1.24 1.53 20.73
C CYS A 243 1.35 0.36 19.76
N ALA A 244 1.76 -0.81 20.25
CA ALA A 244 1.82 -2.04 19.45
C ALA A 244 1.08 -3.17 20.16
N SER A 245 0.63 -4.17 19.39
CA SER A 245 0.06 -5.39 19.97
C SER A 245 1.17 -6.40 20.25
N TYR A 246 1.28 -6.83 21.50
CA TYR A 246 2.19 -7.90 21.93
C TYR A 246 1.38 -9.07 22.45
N ASN A 247 1.56 -10.26 21.87
CA ASN A 247 0.75 -11.45 22.18
C ASN A 247 -0.77 -11.19 22.17
N GLY A 248 -1.24 -10.33 21.25
CA GLY A 248 -2.65 -9.96 21.12
C GLY A 248 -3.11 -8.86 22.08
N THR A 249 -2.24 -8.34 22.96
CA THR A 249 -2.57 -7.26 23.90
C THR A 249 -1.90 -5.95 23.45
N PRO A 250 -2.69 -4.93 23.07
CA PRO A 250 -2.21 -3.56 22.87
C PRO A 250 -1.51 -3.01 24.11
N GLU A 251 -0.31 -2.48 23.93
CA GLU A 251 0.48 -1.82 24.97
C GLU A 251 1.35 -0.69 24.41
N CYS A 252 1.74 0.25 25.28
CA CYS A 252 2.71 1.28 24.90
C CYS A 252 4.09 0.66 24.66
N ILE A 253 4.75 1.08 23.59
CA ILE A 253 6.11 0.62 23.29
C ILE A 253 7.05 1.20 24.34
N LEU A 254 7.54 0.32 25.21
CA LEU A 254 8.62 0.64 26.14
C LEU A 254 9.94 0.69 25.38
N THR A 255 10.58 1.85 25.37
CA THR A 255 11.88 2.07 24.74
C THR A 255 12.96 2.37 25.77
N GLN A 256 14.21 2.03 25.46
CA GLN A 256 15.39 2.51 26.16
C GLN A 256 16.31 3.28 25.22
N GLN A 257 17.06 4.21 25.78
CA GLN A 257 18.08 4.92 25.03
C GLN A 257 19.34 4.06 24.90
N ILE A 258 19.85 3.94 23.68
CA ILE A 258 21.21 3.51 23.42
C ILE A 258 22.01 4.67 22.85
N SER A 259 23.31 4.70 23.11
CA SER A 259 24.19 5.75 22.59
C SER A 259 25.44 5.18 21.96
N ARG A 260 25.85 5.81 20.86
CA ARG A 260 27.16 5.59 20.26
C ARG A 260 28.17 6.43 21.02
N CYS A 261 29.21 5.78 21.50
CA CYS A 261 30.29 6.40 22.26
C CYS A 261 31.61 6.15 21.56
N TRP A 262 32.43 7.19 21.43
CA TRP A 262 33.78 7.12 20.88
C TRP A 262 34.84 7.29 21.97
N SER A 263 35.93 6.54 21.83
CA SER A 263 37.11 6.63 22.69
C SER A 263 38.35 6.93 21.86
N ALA A 264 38.85 8.17 21.91
CA ALA A 264 40.05 8.55 21.18
C ALA A 264 41.32 7.73 21.55
N PRO A 265 41.57 7.35 22.83
CA PRO A 265 42.71 6.51 23.19
C PRO A 265 42.64 5.09 22.61
N LEU A 266 41.45 4.52 22.53
CA LEU A 266 41.22 3.16 22.04
C LEU A 266 40.96 3.13 20.52
N ARG A 267 40.55 4.28 19.96
CA ARG A 267 40.11 4.46 18.58
C ARG A 267 39.00 3.50 18.16
N ASP A 268 38.02 3.33 19.04
CA ASP A 268 36.88 2.45 18.83
C ASP A 268 35.55 3.14 19.19
N HIS A 269 34.48 2.67 18.55
CA HIS A 269 33.11 2.97 18.90
C HIS A 269 32.49 1.85 19.72
N ARG A 270 31.58 2.25 20.60
CA ARG A 270 30.80 1.33 21.42
C ARG A 270 29.35 1.77 21.51
N MET A 271 28.44 0.80 21.55
CA MET A 271 27.02 1.06 21.79
C MET A 271 26.69 0.73 23.25
N VAL A 272 26.21 1.71 24.01
CA VAL A 272 25.87 1.53 25.42
C VAL A 272 24.40 1.79 25.68
N VAL A 273 23.82 1.05 26.63
CA VAL A 273 22.45 1.30 27.13
C VAL A 273 22.51 2.38 28.22
N GLY A 274 21.56 3.31 28.21
CA GLY A 274 21.42 4.36 29.23
C GLY A 274 21.68 5.79 28.73
N GLY A 275 21.79 6.00 27.42
CA GLY A 275 22.00 7.33 26.83
C GLY A 275 23.45 7.84 26.93
N ALA A 276 23.67 9.11 26.57
CA ALA A 276 25.00 9.71 26.50
C ALA A 276 25.79 9.66 27.83
N ALA A 277 25.10 9.72 28.97
CA ALA A 277 25.73 9.63 30.29
C ALA A 277 26.41 8.27 30.54
N ALA A 278 25.95 7.21 29.87
CA ALA A 278 26.52 5.88 30.00
C ALA A 278 27.89 5.73 29.28
N CYS A 279 28.24 6.64 28.36
CA CYS A 279 29.54 6.61 27.68
C CYS A 279 30.70 6.71 28.68
N GLY A 280 30.62 7.66 29.63
CA GLY A 280 31.68 7.90 30.61
C GLY A 280 31.93 6.72 31.55
N ALA A 281 30.87 6.00 31.94
CA ALA A 281 30.98 4.80 32.77
C ALA A 281 31.69 3.63 32.05
N ALA A 282 31.63 3.60 30.72
CA ALA A 282 32.30 2.60 29.89
C ALA A 282 33.75 2.99 29.52
N GLY A 283 34.23 4.17 29.94
CA GLY A 283 35.54 4.70 29.55
C GLY A 283 35.57 5.42 28.19
N TYR A 284 34.40 5.68 27.59
CA TYR A 284 34.27 6.40 26.32
C TYR A 284 33.87 7.85 26.61
N THR A 285 34.61 8.80 26.08
CA THR A 285 34.50 10.21 26.49
C THR A 285 33.60 11.04 25.59
N THR A 286 33.30 10.56 24.38
CA THR A 286 32.58 11.34 23.37
C THR A 286 31.29 10.64 22.96
N PRO A 287 30.11 11.08 23.44
CA PRO A 287 28.83 10.62 22.90
C PRO A 287 28.60 11.23 21.51
N GLU A 288 28.34 10.40 20.51
CA GLU A 288 28.17 10.83 19.12
C GLU A 288 26.73 10.76 18.62
N GLY A 289 25.84 10.14 19.39
CA GLY A 289 24.41 10.21 19.18
C GLY A 289 23.64 9.20 20.02
N THR A 290 22.33 9.43 20.14
CA THR A 290 21.43 8.66 20.99
C THR A 290 20.17 8.31 20.21
N VAL A 291 19.75 7.05 20.31
CA VAL A 291 18.50 6.58 19.73
C VAL A 291 17.70 5.77 20.74
N LYS A 292 16.40 5.60 20.49
CA LYS A 292 15.53 4.79 21.34
C LYS A 292 15.14 3.52 20.62
N ILE A 293 15.29 2.40 21.32
CA ILE A 293 14.92 1.10 20.81
C ILE A 293 14.03 0.35 21.81
N PRO A 294 13.09 -0.48 21.34
CA PRO A 294 12.26 -1.30 22.21
C PRO A 294 13.07 -2.14 23.22
N THR A 295 12.60 -2.22 24.46
CA THR A 295 13.23 -3.01 25.54
C THR A 295 12.85 -4.49 25.52
N LYS A 296 11.80 -4.84 24.78
CA LYS A 296 11.30 -6.20 24.60
C LYS A 296 10.93 -6.46 23.14
N ALA A 297 10.75 -7.74 22.80
CA ALA A 297 10.34 -8.13 21.46
C ALA A 297 8.91 -7.62 21.16
N TYR A 298 8.72 -7.07 19.97
CA TYR A 298 7.43 -6.78 19.35
C TYR A 298 7.35 -7.45 17.97
N PRO A 299 6.16 -7.58 17.36
CA PRO A 299 6.03 -8.08 16.00
C PRO A 299 6.95 -7.34 15.03
N GLY A 300 7.74 -8.10 14.25
CA GLY A 300 8.69 -7.55 13.28
C GLY A 300 10.01 -7.05 13.88
N THR A 301 10.25 -7.25 15.18
CA THR A 301 11.54 -6.88 15.80
C THR A 301 12.53 -8.04 15.90
N VAL A 302 13.82 -7.72 15.89
CA VAL A 302 14.95 -8.61 16.16
C VAL A 302 15.82 -8.03 17.26
N GLN A 303 16.32 -8.90 18.14
CA GLN A 303 17.19 -8.49 19.23
C GLN A 303 18.54 -8.02 18.69
N ILE A 304 19.03 -6.90 19.19
CA ILE A 304 20.39 -6.44 18.93
C ILE A 304 21.25 -6.68 20.17
N PHE A 305 22.46 -7.11 19.91
CA PHE A 305 23.52 -7.30 20.87
C PHE A 305 24.69 -6.39 20.56
N GLU A 306 25.38 -6.02 21.61
CA GLU A 306 26.76 -5.59 21.52
C GLU A 306 27.65 -6.83 21.49
N CYS A 307 28.53 -6.89 20.51
CA CYS A 307 29.45 -7.99 20.29
C CYS A 307 30.88 -7.47 20.30
N ARG A 308 31.85 -8.33 20.65
CA ARG A 308 33.27 -8.01 20.58
C ARG A 308 34.11 -9.15 20.04
N LYS A 309 35.20 -8.82 19.35
CA LYS A 309 36.21 -9.77 18.90
C LYS A 309 37.59 -9.16 19.06
N PHE A 310 38.57 -9.99 19.40
CA PHE A 310 39.96 -9.56 19.43
C PHE A 310 40.58 -9.79 18.05
N VAL A 311 40.99 -8.73 17.37
CA VAL A 311 41.56 -8.75 16.02
C VAL A 311 42.83 -7.91 16.04
N ASP A 312 43.95 -8.50 15.60
CA ASP A 312 45.25 -7.82 15.42
C ASP A 312 45.73 -6.99 16.64
N GLY A 313 45.41 -7.44 17.86
CA GLY A 313 45.83 -6.79 19.10
C GLY A 313 44.82 -5.82 19.70
N TYR A 314 43.66 -5.64 19.08
CA TYR A 314 42.62 -4.68 19.50
C TYR A 314 41.25 -5.36 19.66
N TRP A 315 40.41 -4.78 20.51
CA TRP A 315 39.01 -5.19 20.62
C TRP A 315 38.18 -4.39 19.61
N ASP A 316 37.55 -5.11 18.69
CA ASP A 316 36.56 -4.55 17.77
C ASP A 316 35.18 -4.80 18.37
N TYR A 317 34.45 -3.71 18.65
CA TYR A 317 33.08 -3.75 19.15
C TYR A 317 32.12 -3.45 18.01
N MET A 318 31.08 -4.25 17.87
CA MET A 318 30.06 -4.03 16.86
C MET A 318 28.67 -4.38 17.38
N SER A 319 27.66 -3.84 16.71
CA SER A 319 26.28 -4.28 16.93
C SER A 319 25.91 -5.41 15.98
N SER A 320 25.30 -6.48 16.50
CA SER A 320 24.83 -7.61 15.69
C SER A 320 23.52 -8.17 16.22
N THR A 321 22.73 -8.78 15.33
CA THR A 321 21.60 -9.62 15.73
C THR A 321 22.01 -11.07 15.97
N ASN A 322 23.27 -11.44 15.67
CA ASN A 322 23.81 -12.79 15.83
C ASN A 322 25.34 -12.78 16.03
N CYS A 323 25.82 -12.36 17.22
CA CYS A 323 27.26 -12.28 17.50
C CYS A 323 27.99 -13.59 17.17
N ALA A 324 27.44 -14.73 17.58
CA ALA A 324 28.08 -16.04 17.42
C ALA A 324 28.21 -16.43 15.93
N GLY A 325 27.18 -16.17 15.12
CA GLY A 325 27.21 -16.44 13.68
C GLY A 325 28.26 -15.61 12.93
N GLU A 326 28.62 -14.44 13.44
CA GLU A 326 29.67 -13.58 12.88
C GLU A 326 31.05 -13.84 13.52
N GLY A 327 31.15 -14.78 14.47
CA GLY A 327 32.40 -15.12 15.15
C GLY A 327 32.84 -14.12 16.23
N PHE A 328 31.88 -13.40 16.83
CA PHE A 328 32.10 -12.46 17.92
C PHE A 328 31.51 -13.00 19.23
N ALA A 329 32.11 -12.61 20.36
CA ALA A 329 31.55 -12.87 21.68
C ALA A 329 30.49 -11.81 22.01
N GLN A 330 29.32 -12.24 22.48
CA GLN A 330 28.29 -11.33 22.98
C GLN A 330 28.75 -10.65 24.29
N VAL A 331 28.60 -9.33 24.36
CA VAL A 331 28.88 -8.51 25.54
C VAL A 331 27.60 -8.27 26.34
N THR A 332 26.58 -7.71 25.70
CA THR A 332 25.28 -7.43 26.32
C THR A 332 24.17 -7.33 25.28
N SER A 333 22.91 -7.36 25.72
CA SER A 333 21.77 -7.00 24.85
C SER A 333 21.57 -5.49 24.88
N LEU A 334 21.42 -4.91 23.69
CA LEU A 334 21.12 -3.49 23.52
C LEU A 334 19.62 -3.22 23.52
N GLY A 335 18.79 -4.20 23.13
CA GLY A 335 17.34 -4.10 23.00
C GLY A 335 16.88 -4.74 21.69
N TYR A 336 15.86 -4.18 21.05
CA TYR A 336 15.28 -4.72 19.82
C TYR A 336 15.16 -3.64 18.75
N THR A 337 15.43 -3.99 17.50
CA THR A 337 15.18 -3.12 16.32
C THR A 337 14.10 -3.73 15.45
N TYR A 338 13.42 -2.93 14.64
CA TYR A 338 12.49 -3.46 13.65
C TYR A 338 13.24 -3.89 12.38
N SER A 339 12.95 -5.09 11.86
CA SER A 339 13.56 -5.58 10.62
C SER A 339 13.03 -4.85 9.39
N PRO A 340 11.70 -4.73 9.18
CA PRO A 340 11.11 -3.71 8.31
C PRO A 340 10.69 -2.47 9.12
N ALA A 341 10.63 -1.30 8.47
CA ALA A 341 10.02 -0.13 9.10
C ALA A 341 8.56 -0.44 9.48
N PRO A 342 8.16 -0.30 10.76
CA PRO A 342 6.80 -0.56 11.17
C PRO A 342 5.85 0.49 10.57
N LEU A 343 4.68 0.05 10.10
CA LEU A 343 3.63 0.94 9.61
C LEU A 343 3.05 1.76 10.76
N GLY A 344 2.80 3.06 10.53
CA GLY A 344 2.10 3.93 11.47
C GLY A 344 2.99 4.64 12.50
N PHE A 345 4.32 4.44 12.48
CA PHE A 345 5.27 5.15 13.34
C PHE A 345 6.40 5.76 12.52
N PHE A 346 6.87 6.93 12.95
CA PHE A 346 8.08 7.50 12.40
C PHE A 346 9.27 6.67 12.88
N THR A 347 9.99 6.08 11.94
CA THR A 347 11.23 5.34 12.23
C THR A 347 12.34 5.82 11.31
N VAL A 348 13.57 5.64 11.77
CA VAL A 348 14.77 6.00 11.00
C VAL A 348 15.62 4.74 10.81
N PRO A 349 16.14 4.51 9.60
CA PRO A 349 17.02 3.38 9.36
C PRO A 349 18.33 3.52 10.12
N MET A 350 18.88 2.39 10.52
CA MET A 350 20.15 2.26 11.20
C MET A 350 21.06 1.41 10.33
N TYR A 351 22.25 1.90 10.03
CA TYR A 351 23.22 1.23 9.19
C TYR A 351 24.39 0.78 10.03
N ARG A 352 24.94 -0.39 9.71
CA ARG A 352 26.21 -0.84 10.28
C ARG A 352 27.33 -0.45 9.34
N CYS A 353 28.30 0.27 9.88
CA CYS A 353 29.37 0.91 9.13
C CYS A 353 30.71 0.52 9.75
N TRP A 354 31.79 0.60 8.98
CA TRP A 354 33.12 0.43 9.54
C TRP A 354 34.18 1.27 8.84
N VAL A 355 35.18 1.69 9.61
CA VAL A 355 36.36 2.40 9.13
C VAL A 355 37.62 1.56 9.35
N PRO A 356 38.51 1.45 8.35
CA PRO A 356 39.83 0.89 8.57
C PRO A 356 40.68 1.87 9.37
N TYR A 357 41.30 1.40 10.45
CA TYR A 357 42.32 2.12 11.20
C TYR A 357 43.65 1.38 11.16
N PRO A 358 44.44 1.43 10.06
CA PRO A 358 45.77 0.83 10.07
C PRO A 358 46.69 1.52 11.10
N PRO A 359 47.51 0.77 11.86
CA PRO A 359 47.66 -0.69 11.88
C PRO A 359 46.73 -1.41 12.88
N LEU A 360 45.79 -0.69 13.50
CA LEU A 360 44.97 -1.09 14.65
C LEU A 360 43.71 -1.91 14.29
N GLY A 361 43.47 -2.18 13.00
CA GLY A 361 42.36 -3.03 12.55
C GLY A 361 41.17 -2.23 12.01
N TYR A 362 39.96 -2.62 12.42
CA TYR A 362 38.68 -2.08 11.97
C TYR A 362 37.89 -1.57 13.18
N ASP A 363 37.08 -0.55 12.95
CA ASP A 363 36.19 0.00 13.95
C ASP A 363 34.77 0.05 13.38
N HIS A 364 33.88 -0.78 13.94
CA HIS A 364 32.49 -0.85 13.55
C HIS A 364 31.63 0.10 14.39
N PHE A 365 30.67 0.72 13.73
CA PHE A 365 29.73 1.60 14.40
C PHE A 365 28.35 1.59 13.74
N LEU A 366 27.36 2.07 14.48
CA LEU A 366 26.02 2.28 13.96
C LEU A 366 25.87 3.72 13.49
N SER A 367 25.47 3.92 12.24
CA SER A 367 25.14 5.23 11.68
C SER A 367 23.65 5.34 11.40
N TRP A 368 23.14 6.56 11.43
CA TRP A 368 21.77 6.88 11.05
C TRP A 368 21.66 7.33 9.59
N SER A 369 22.79 7.37 8.89
CA SER A 369 22.89 7.78 7.49
C SER A 369 23.34 6.61 6.63
N ASN A 370 22.73 6.47 5.45
CA ASN A 370 23.10 5.44 4.49
C ASN A 370 24.50 5.65 3.88
N ASN A 371 25.10 6.83 4.06
CA ASN A 371 26.47 7.12 3.64
C ASN A 371 27.50 6.89 4.76
N CYS A 372 27.09 6.28 5.87
CA CYS A 372 27.96 5.99 7.01
C CYS A 372 28.76 7.18 7.52
N GLU A 373 28.19 8.39 7.45
CA GLU A 373 28.84 9.64 7.86
C GLU A 373 30.17 9.90 7.13
N GLY A 374 30.30 9.38 5.91
CA GLY A 374 31.51 9.48 5.09
C GLY A 374 32.51 8.35 5.26
N ALA A 375 32.23 7.36 6.12
CA ALA A 375 33.04 6.14 6.18
C ALA A 375 32.95 5.35 4.87
N PRO A 376 34.04 4.70 4.46
CA PRO A 376 34.12 4.05 3.14
C PRO A 376 33.28 2.77 3.02
N ASN A 377 32.87 2.16 4.14
CA ASN A 377 32.18 0.87 4.12
C ASN A 377 30.83 0.93 4.83
N ASN A 378 29.80 0.49 4.12
CA ASN A 378 28.44 0.31 4.61
C ASN A 378 28.07 -1.17 4.45
N GLU A 379 27.78 -1.85 5.55
CA GLU A 379 27.37 -3.26 5.56
C GLU A 379 25.87 -3.46 5.34
N GLY A 380 25.13 -2.36 5.20
CA GLY A 380 23.72 -2.33 4.87
C GLY A 380 22.84 -1.86 6.02
N ASN A 381 21.54 -1.89 5.76
CA ASN A 381 20.52 -1.56 6.75
C ASN A 381 20.46 -2.66 7.82
N PHE A 382 20.70 -2.25 9.06
CA PHE A 382 20.76 -3.07 10.24
C PHE A 382 19.45 -3.03 11.06
N GLY A 383 18.47 -2.24 10.62
CA GLY A 383 17.10 -2.20 11.14
C GLY A 383 16.58 -0.77 11.29
N TYR A 384 15.42 -0.63 11.94
CA TYR A 384 14.75 0.65 12.15
C TYR A 384 14.49 0.89 13.64
N TYR A 385 14.74 2.12 14.08
CA TYR A 385 14.50 2.56 15.46
C TYR A 385 13.53 3.75 15.50
N THR A 386 13.01 4.04 16.69
CA THR A 386 12.08 5.13 16.96
C THR A 386 12.83 6.32 17.60
N PHE A 387 12.48 7.56 17.26
CA PHE A 387 13.06 8.77 17.86
C PHE A 387 12.35 9.20 19.15
#